data_AF-A0A7V9G271-F1
#
_entry.id   AF-A0A7V9G271-F1
#
_cell.length_a   1.000
_cell.length_b   1.000
_cell.length_c   1.000
_cell.angle_alpha   90.00
_cell.angle_beta   90.00
_cell.angle_gamma   90.00
#
_symmetry.space_group_name_H-M   'P 1'
#
loop_
_entity.id
_entity.type
_entity.pdbx_description
1 polymer ?
#
loop_
_entity_poly.entity_id
_entity_poly.type
_entity_poly.pdbx_seq_one_letter_code
_entity_poly.pdbx_strand_id
1 'polypeptide(L)'
;MVRVAIAALLAGALVPLAALAQGGASRPAARALPGLPSYTAGYASWRRINRAPIPPRRAGDAHLSTKNVYASRRPVGGRYPYGTVIVKEGVRPGSRFVGLIAVMRKVRGASPRNNNWVMIEWVRETRGARFGEIARGQVCYACHVGARANDYVFTR
;
A
#
# COMPACT_ATOMS: atom_id res chain seq x y z
N MET A 1 -60.35 11.57 59.52
CA MET A 1 -60.17 10.97 58.17
C MET A 1 -58.95 11.62 57.53
N VAL A 2 -58.11 10.84 56.84
CA VAL A 2 -57.04 11.28 55.89
C VAL A 2 -55.78 11.89 56.53
N ARG A 3 -54.53 11.58 56.17
CA ARG A 3 -53.80 10.51 55.46
C ARG A 3 -52.33 10.72 55.90
N VAL A 4 -51.66 9.70 56.44
CA VAL A 4 -50.21 9.76 56.74
C VAL A 4 -49.45 9.51 55.44
N ALA A 5 -48.57 10.44 55.06
CA ALA A 5 -47.69 10.31 53.91
C ALA A 5 -46.53 9.37 54.24
N ILE A 6 -46.41 8.26 53.51
CA ILE A 6 -45.28 7.33 53.57
C ILE A 6 -44.18 7.91 52.67
N ALA A 7 -43.08 8.36 53.28
CA ALA A 7 -41.86 8.69 52.57
C ALA A 7 -41.12 7.39 52.20
N ALA A 8 -41.02 7.12 50.89
CA ALA A 8 -40.24 6.00 50.37
C ALA A 8 -38.74 6.35 50.37
N LEU A 9 -37.95 5.61 51.15
CA LEU A 9 -36.49 5.61 51.09
C LEU A 9 -36.03 4.89 49.82
N LEU A 10 -35.50 5.64 48.85
CA LEU A 10 -34.77 5.09 47.71
C LEU A 10 -33.31 4.84 48.13
N ALA A 11 -32.98 3.58 48.41
CA ALA A 11 -31.60 3.13 48.55
C ALA A 11 -30.96 3.03 47.15
N GLY A 12 -30.11 3.99 46.81
CA GLY A 12 -29.30 3.97 45.59
C GLY A 12 -28.19 2.93 45.68
N ALA A 13 -28.32 1.83 44.92
CA ALA A 13 -27.25 0.86 44.74
C ALA A 13 -26.16 1.45 43.82
N LEU A 14 -24.99 1.73 44.39
CA LEU A 14 -23.77 2.06 43.66
C LEU A 14 -23.26 0.80 42.93
N VAL A 15 -23.52 0.72 41.62
CA VAL A 15 -22.85 -0.25 40.75
C VAL A 15 -21.45 0.28 40.44
N PRO A 16 -20.37 -0.44 40.76
CA PRO A 16 -19.04 0.01 40.39
C PRO A 16 -18.88 -0.13 38.86
N LEU A 17 -18.55 0.99 38.19
CA LEU A 17 -18.04 0.96 36.82
C LEU A 17 -16.69 0.25 36.83
N ALA A 18 -16.69 -1.06 36.59
CA ALA A 18 -15.49 -1.77 36.17
C ALA A 18 -15.11 -1.25 34.77
N ALA A 19 -14.09 -0.40 34.71
CA ALA A 19 -13.48 0.03 33.46
C ALA A 19 -12.88 -1.20 32.78
N LEU A 20 -13.57 -1.73 31.77
CA LEU A 20 -12.99 -2.66 30.81
C LEU A 20 -11.93 -1.87 30.02
N ALA A 21 -10.69 -1.91 30.50
CA ALA A 21 -9.52 -1.58 29.71
C ALA A 21 -9.49 -2.54 28.52
N GLN A 22 -10.04 -2.09 27.39
CA GLN A 22 -9.86 -2.75 26.11
C GLN A 22 -8.36 -2.69 25.79
N GLY A 23 -7.65 -3.75 26.14
CA GLY A 23 -6.32 -4.04 25.63
C GLY A 23 -6.43 -4.12 24.12
N GLY A 24 -6.15 -3.01 23.45
CA GLY A 24 -6.06 -2.95 22.00
C GLY A 24 -4.93 -3.87 21.57
N ALA A 25 -5.28 -5.11 21.22
CA ALA A 25 -4.35 -6.04 20.59
C ALA A 25 -3.77 -5.33 19.36
N SER A 26 -2.52 -4.92 19.44
CA SER A 26 -1.81 -4.27 18.34
C SER A 26 -1.77 -5.27 17.20
N ARG A 27 -2.47 -4.95 16.10
CA ARG A 27 -2.51 -5.81 14.90
C ARG A 27 -1.07 -6.10 14.48
N PRO A 28 -0.70 -7.37 14.18
CA PRO A 28 0.66 -7.70 13.79
C PRO A 28 1.11 -6.81 12.64
N ALA A 29 2.34 -6.29 12.73
CA ALA A 29 2.92 -5.49 11.66
C ALA A 29 2.91 -6.31 10.36
N ALA A 30 2.39 -5.72 9.29
CA ALA A 30 2.38 -6.38 7.99
C ALA A 30 3.82 -6.72 7.58
N ARG A 31 4.01 -7.84 6.88
CA ARG A 31 5.31 -8.27 6.37
C ARG A 31 5.40 -8.05 4.86
N ALA A 32 6.59 -7.75 4.37
CA ALA A 32 6.86 -7.76 2.93
C ALA A 32 6.81 -9.19 2.39
N LEU A 33 6.50 -9.36 1.10
CA LEU A 33 6.60 -10.67 0.47
C LEU A 33 8.07 -11.14 0.47
N PRO A 34 8.34 -12.46 0.50
CA PRO A 34 9.71 -12.98 0.57
C PRO A 34 10.60 -12.43 -0.54
N GLY A 35 11.78 -11.91 -0.19
CA GLY A 35 12.72 -11.31 -1.15
C GLY A 35 12.48 -9.83 -1.47
N LEU A 36 11.36 -9.25 -1.03
CA LEU A 36 11.11 -7.81 -1.18
C LEU A 36 11.61 -7.00 0.03
N PRO A 37 11.99 -5.73 -0.17
CA PRO A 37 12.34 -4.85 0.94
C PRO A 37 11.15 -4.56 1.87
N SER A 38 11.45 -4.33 3.16
CA SER A 38 10.47 -4.09 4.22
C SER A 38 9.53 -2.91 3.96
N TYR A 39 9.95 -1.90 3.21
CA TYR A 39 9.11 -0.75 2.87
C TYR A 39 7.90 -1.13 1.99
N THR A 40 7.83 -2.34 1.44
CA THR A 40 6.66 -2.85 0.70
C THR A 40 5.66 -3.58 1.60
N ALA A 41 5.96 -3.74 2.89
CA ALA A 41 5.12 -4.44 3.82
C ALA A 41 3.68 -3.89 3.84
N GLY A 42 2.70 -4.78 3.64
CA GLY A 42 1.28 -4.43 3.66
C GLY A 42 0.81 -3.60 2.47
N TYR A 43 1.56 -3.49 1.37
CA TYR A 43 1.17 -2.64 0.24
C TYR A 43 -0.24 -2.93 -0.30
N ALA A 44 -0.70 -4.19 -0.20
CA ALA A 44 -2.01 -4.61 -0.68
C ALA A 44 -3.17 -3.93 0.07
N SER A 45 -2.94 -3.39 1.28
CA SER A 45 -3.93 -2.59 2.01
C SER A 45 -3.77 -1.09 1.77
N TRP A 46 -2.81 -0.65 0.98
CA TRP A 46 -2.67 0.76 0.61
C TRP A 46 -3.73 1.14 -0.43
N ARG A 47 -3.87 2.45 -0.68
CA ARG A 47 -4.82 2.94 -1.68
C ARG A 47 -4.42 2.45 -3.07
N ARG A 48 -5.30 1.68 -3.71
CA ARG A 48 -5.22 1.40 -5.14
C ARG A 48 -5.44 2.70 -5.93
N ILE A 49 -4.55 3.03 -6.85
CA ILE A 49 -4.58 4.29 -7.61
C ILE A 49 -5.05 4.12 -9.06
N ASN A 50 -5.15 2.88 -9.57
CA ASN A 50 -5.80 2.58 -10.84
C ASN A 50 -7.28 2.23 -10.63
N ARG A 51 -8.17 2.76 -11.49
CA ARG A 51 -9.63 2.52 -11.41
C ARG A 51 -10.00 1.06 -11.65
N ALA A 52 -9.38 0.41 -12.63
CA ALA A 52 -9.56 -1.00 -12.96
C ALA A 52 -8.19 -1.67 -13.13
N PRO A 53 -8.07 -3.00 -12.97
CA PRO A 53 -6.83 -3.71 -13.28
C PRO A 53 -6.32 -3.37 -14.67
N ILE A 54 -5.04 -3.05 -14.79
CA ILE A 54 -4.40 -2.71 -16.06
C ILE A 54 -4.08 -4.04 -16.76
N PRO A 55 -4.70 -4.35 -17.92
CA PRO A 55 -4.46 -5.62 -18.59
C PRO A 55 -3.03 -5.70 -19.15
N PRO A 56 -2.52 -6.91 -19.43
CA PRO A 56 -1.32 -7.06 -20.24
C PRO A 56 -1.54 -6.40 -21.61
N ARG A 57 -0.54 -5.65 -22.08
CA ARG A 57 -0.55 -5.08 -23.44
C ARG A 57 0.06 -6.10 -24.40
N ARG A 58 -0.26 -6.00 -25.70
CA ARG A 58 0.33 -6.82 -26.78
C ARG A 58 1.84 -6.51 -26.90
N ALA A 59 2.52 -7.12 -27.88
CA ALA A 59 3.97 -7.04 -28.11
C ALA A 59 4.64 -5.75 -27.58
N GLY A 60 5.62 -5.91 -26.67
CA GLY A 60 6.33 -4.80 -26.03
C GLY A 60 5.88 -4.41 -24.61
N ASP A 61 4.98 -5.16 -23.96
CA ASP A 61 4.67 -4.95 -22.54
C ASP A 61 5.87 -5.36 -21.66
N ALA A 62 6.63 -4.37 -21.20
CA ALA A 62 7.75 -4.54 -20.28
C ALA A 62 7.36 -5.25 -18.97
N HIS A 63 6.06 -5.34 -18.66
CA HIS A 63 5.53 -5.97 -17.46
C HIS A 63 4.34 -6.89 -17.81
N LEU A 64 4.52 -7.86 -18.71
CA LEU A 64 3.47 -8.76 -19.23
C LEU A 64 2.65 -9.45 -18.11
N SER A 65 1.60 -8.77 -17.65
CA SER A 65 0.80 -9.14 -16.49
C SER A 65 -0.45 -8.27 -16.40
N THR A 66 -1.47 -8.77 -15.71
CA THR A 66 -2.56 -7.94 -15.20
C THR A 66 -2.09 -7.24 -13.93
N LYS A 67 -2.22 -5.92 -13.87
CA LYS A 67 -1.54 -5.08 -12.89
C LYS A 67 -2.49 -4.27 -12.04
N ASN A 68 -2.14 -4.11 -10.76
CA ASN A 68 -2.72 -3.10 -9.88
C ASN A 68 -1.59 -2.24 -9.31
N VAL A 69 -1.90 -0.98 -9.03
CA VAL A 69 -0.93 0.01 -8.52
C VAL A 69 -1.45 0.58 -7.22
N TYR A 70 -0.59 0.62 -6.21
CA TYR A 70 -0.89 1.03 -4.85
C TYR A 70 0.07 2.12 -4.40
N ALA A 71 -0.41 3.10 -3.65
CA ALA A 71 0.41 4.19 -3.13
C ALA A 71 0.26 4.33 -1.61
N SER A 72 1.39 4.37 -0.90
CA SER A 72 1.42 4.54 0.56
C SER A 72 0.95 5.94 1.01
N ARG A 73 1.03 6.93 0.12
CA ARG A 73 0.65 8.33 0.40
C ARG A 73 -0.18 8.92 -0.73
N ARG A 74 -0.90 10.01 -0.45
CA ARG A 74 -1.61 10.80 -1.47
C ARG A 74 -0.66 11.82 -2.11
N PRO A 75 -0.83 12.15 -3.40
CA PRO A 75 -0.16 13.31 -3.95
C PRO A 75 -0.70 14.59 -3.30
N VAL A 76 0.17 15.58 -3.12
CA VAL A 76 -0.14 16.93 -2.62
C VAL A 76 0.27 17.90 -3.72
N GLY A 77 -0.66 18.75 -4.18
CA GLY A 77 -0.40 19.65 -5.31
C GLY A 77 0.02 18.91 -6.59
N GLY A 78 -0.54 17.72 -6.85
CA GLY A 78 -0.23 16.90 -8.02
C GLY A 78 1.09 16.12 -7.97
N ARG A 79 1.86 16.20 -6.86
CA ARG A 79 3.14 15.51 -6.71
C ARG A 79 3.17 14.61 -5.49
N TYR A 80 3.93 13.52 -5.53
CA TYR A 80 4.05 12.64 -4.39
C TYR A 80 5.10 13.18 -3.40
N PRO A 81 4.79 13.24 -2.09
CA PRO A 81 5.74 13.71 -1.09
C PRO A 81 6.89 12.70 -0.90
N TYR A 82 8.02 13.17 -0.38
CA TYR A 82 9.11 12.29 0.04
C TYR A 82 8.63 11.23 1.04
N GLY A 83 9.19 10.03 0.95
CA GLY A 83 8.75 8.86 1.69
C GLY A 83 7.58 8.11 1.06
N THR A 84 7.02 8.60 -0.05
CA THR A 84 6.03 7.83 -0.83
C THR A 84 6.68 6.57 -1.40
N VAL A 85 5.94 5.46 -1.30
CA VAL A 85 6.22 4.21 -1.98
C VAL A 85 5.01 3.91 -2.87
N ILE A 86 5.29 3.63 -4.14
CA ILE A 86 4.30 3.13 -5.09
C ILE A 86 4.69 1.71 -5.42
N VAL A 87 3.76 0.77 -5.29
CA VAL A 87 3.92 -0.64 -5.64
C VAL A 87 2.99 -0.96 -6.79
N LYS A 88 3.55 -1.43 -7.90
CA LYS A 88 2.82 -2.08 -8.98
C LYS A 88 3.00 -3.57 -8.80
N GLU A 89 1.90 -4.28 -8.59
CA GLU A 89 1.90 -5.74 -8.61
C GLU A 89 1.43 -6.25 -9.97
N GLY A 90 1.91 -7.42 -10.38
CA GLY A 90 1.51 -8.07 -11.61
C GLY A 90 1.23 -9.56 -11.41
N VAL A 91 0.08 -10.02 -11.93
CA VAL A 91 -0.26 -11.44 -12.10
C VAL A 91 -0.10 -11.79 -13.58
N ARG A 92 0.83 -12.71 -13.89
CA ARG A 92 1.09 -13.15 -15.27
C ARG A 92 -0.12 -13.91 -15.84
N PRO A 93 -0.35 -13.88 -17.17
CA PRO A 93 -1.37 -14.71 -17.80
C PRO A 93 -1.28 -16.19 -17.37
N GLY A 94 -2.42 -16.82 -17.06
CA GLY A 94 -2.48 -18.20 -16.59
C GLY A 94 -2.05 -18.43 -15.12
N SER A 95 -1.47 -17.43 -14.45
CA SER A 95 -1.09 -17.51 -13.04
C SER A 95 -2.22 -17.07 -12.10
N ARG A 96 -2.19 -17.59 -10.86
CA ARG A 96 -3.09 -17.19 -9.76
C ARG A 96 -2.34 -16.52 -8.60
N PHE A 97 -1.09 -16.12 -8.82
CA PHE A 97 -0.26 -15.47 -7.80
C PHE A 97 0.45 -14.24 -8.37
N VAL A 98 0.76 -13.29 -7.49
CA VAL A 98 1.58 -12.12 -7.84
C VAL A 98 2.98 -12.59 -8.17
N GLY A 99 3.39 -12.43 -9.43
CA GLY A 99 4.69 -12.86 -9.95
C GLY A 99 5.65 -11.71 -10.23
N LEU A 100 5.15 -10.47 -10.26
CA LEU A 100 5.92 -9.25 -10.52
C LEU A 100 5.60 -8.20 -9.47
N ILE A 101 6.63 -7.52 -8.96
CA ILE A 101 6.52 -6.33 -8.13
C ILE A 101 7.48 -5.28 -8.68
N ALA A 102 6.95 -4.14 -9.12
CA ALA A 102 7.75 -2.97 -9.46
C ALA A 102 7.47 -1.85 -8.48
N VAL A 103 8.51 -1.16 -8.01
CA VAL A 103 8.40 -0.11 -6.99
C VAL A 103 8.97 1.19 -7.51
N MET A 104 8.32 2.30 -7.15
CA MET A 104 8.90 3.64 -7.17
C MET A 104 8.93 4.20 -5.74
N ARG A 105 10.10 4.63 -5.24
CA ARG A 105 10.25 5.30 -3.94
C ARG A 105 10.70 6.73 -4.10
N LYS A 106 10.01 7.67 -3.44
CA LYS A 106 10.39 9.09 -3.44
C LYS A 106 11.39 9.35 -2.32
N VAL A 107 12.68 9.38 -2.64
CA VAL A 107 13.77 9.51 -1.66
C VAL A 107 14.57 10.77 -1.93
N ARG A 108 14.55 11.71 -0.99
CA ARG A 108 15.26 13.00 -1.10
C ARG A 108 16.74 12.77 -1.47
N GLY A 109 17.19 13.43 -2.53
CA GLY A 109 18.59 13.40 -2.98
C GLY A 109 19.02 12.13 -3.73
N ALA A 110 18.22 11.07 -3.76
CA ALA A 110 18.65 9.79 -4.34
C ALA A 110 18.82 9.81 -5.86
N SER A 111 18.03 10.63 -6.56
CA SER A 111 18.14 10.76 -8.02
C SER A 111 17.55 12.09 -8.48
N PRO A 112 18.24 13.23 -8.24
CA PRO A 112 17.69 14.56 -8.53
C PRO A 112 17.21 14.73 -9.97
N ARG A 113 17.94 14.16 -10.94
CA ARG A 113 17.58 14.18 -12.38
C ARG A 113 16.26 13.47 -12.71
N ASN A 114 15.86 12.49 -11.89
CA ASN A 114 14.61 11.73 -12.06
C ASN A 114 13.59 12.07 -10.98
N ASN A 115 13.59 13.33 -10.54
CA ASN A 115 12.73 13.84 -9.48
C ASN A 115 12.77 12.98 -8.20
N ASN A 116 13.95 12.51 -7.82
CA ASN A 116 14.19 11.77 -6.58
C ASN A 116 13.40 10.44 -6.47
N TRP A 117 12.95 9.89 -7.59
CA TRP A 117 12.44 8.53 -7.62
C TRP A 117 13.59 7.53 -7.62
N VAL A 118 13.42 6.43 -6.91
CA VAL A 118 14.22 5.21 -6.98
C VAL A 118 13.30 4.10 -7.49
N MET A 119 13.64 3.49 -8.63
CA MET A 119 12.80 2.51 -9.31
C MET A 119 13.49 1.15 -9.40
N ILE A 120 12.79 0.09 -9.02
CA ILE A 120 13.32 -1.28 -8.99
C ILE A 120 12.17 -2.27 -9.28
N GLU A 121 12.47 -3.35 -9.98
CA GLU A 121 11.55 -4.44 -10.28
C GLU A 121 12.08 -5.79 -9.83
N TRP A 122 11.18 -6.60 -9.28
CA TRP A 122 11.42 -7.97 -8.87
C TRP A 122 10.39 -8.91 -9.48
N VAL A 123 10.82 -10.15 -9.70
CA VAL A 123 9.96 -11.24 -10.13
C VAL A 123 10.17 -12.50 -9.30
N ARG A 124 9.20 -13.42 -9.38
CA ARG A 124 9.34 -14.78 -8.89
C ARG A 124 8.62 -15.76 -9.80
N GLU A 125 9.07 -17.01 -9.77
CA GLU A 125 8.55 -18.07 -10.66
C GLU A 125 7.40 -18.87 -10.06
N THR A 126 7.27 -18.92 -8.72
CA THR A 126 6.19 -19.65 -8.04
C THR A 126 5.63 -18.85 -6.86
N ARG A 127 4.45 -19.24 -6.35
CA ARG A 127 3.79 -18.59 -5.19
C ARG A 127 4.68 -18.59 -3.93
N GLY A 128 5.50 -19.62 -3.73
CA GLY A 128 6.38 -19.75 -2.57
C GLY A 128 7.79 -19.20 -2.76
N ALA A 129 8.20 -18.96 -4.00
CA ALA A 129 9.53 -18.45 -4.30
C ALA A 129 9.74 -17.03 -3.76
N ARG A 130 11.00 -16.74 -3.41
CA ARG A 130 11.45 -15.39 -3.10
C ARG A 130 11.48 -14.55 -4.38
N PHE A 131 11.15 -13.28 -4.25
CA PHE A 131 11.35 -12.30 -5.30
C PHE A 131 12.84 -12.05 -5.52
N GLY A 132 13.28 -12.13 -6.79
CA GLY A 132 14.61 -11.74 -7.25
C GLY A 132 14.52 -10.45 -8.06
N GLU A 133 15.49 -9.56 -7.87
CA GLU A 133 15.54 -8.31 -8.62
C GLU A 133 15.96 -8.56 -10.07
N ILE A 134 15.30 -7.90 -11.03
CA ILE A 134 15.62 -8.04 -12.45
C ILE A 134 15.98 -6.72 -13.13
N ALA A 135 15.61 -5.58 -12.55
CA ALA A 135 15.87 -4.28 -13.15
C ALA A 135 15.86 -3.17 -12.09
N ARG A 136 16.67 -2.13 -12.33
CA ARG A 136 16.67 -0.90 -11.53
C ARG A 136 17.09 0.32 -12.35
N GLY A 137 16.68 1.50 -11.91
CA GLY A 137 17.24 2.75 -12.37
C GLY A 137 16.86 3.13 -13.81
N GLN A 138 17.85 3.40 -14.66
CA GLN A 138 17.66 4.05 -15.97
C GLN A 138 16.70 3.32 -16.90
N VAL A 139 16.70 1.99 -16.90
CA VAL A 139 15.74 1.20 -17.69
C VAL A 139 14.28 1.53 -17.31
N CYS A 140 14.00 1.81 -16.04
CA CYS A 140 12.68 2.22 -15.59
C CYS A 140 12.40 3.69 -15.97
N TYR A 141 13.37 4.58 -15.75
CA TYR A 141 13.20 6.02 -16.03
C TYR A 141 12.96 6.30 -17.51
N ALA A 142 13.61 5.55 -18.42
CA ALA A 142 13.49 5.75 -19.86
C ALA A 142 12.03 5.68 -20.35
N CYS A 143 11.20 4.80 -19.78
CA CYS A 143 9.78 4.75 -20.09
C CYS A 143 8.95 5.71 -19.23
N HIS A 144 9.29 5.82 -17.94
CA HIS A 144 8.54 6.65 -16.99
C HIS A 144 8.69 8.17 -17.23
N VAL A 145 9.68 8.58 -18.02
CA VAL A 145 9.87 9.96 -18.48
C VAL A 145 8.64 10.51 -19.20
N GLY A 146 7.88 9.65 -19.89
CA GLY A 146 6.63 10.03 -20.56
C GLY A 146 5.52 10.49 -19.60
N ALA A 147 5.64 10.18 -18.31
CA ALA A 147 4.73 10.62 -17.26
C ALA A 147 5.30 11.76 -16.40
N ARG A 148 6.33 12.49 -16.87
CA ARG A 148 6.98 13.58 -16.11
C ARG A 148 6.00 14.60 -15.51
N ALA A 149 4.97 14.99 -16.26
CA ALA A 149 3.93 15.91 -15.81
C ALA A 149 3.12 15.37 -14.61
N ASN A 150 3.00 14.04 -14.50
CA ASN A 150 2.30 13.34 -13.43
C ASN A 150 3.28 12.73 -12.41
N ASP A 151 4.39 13.42 -12.17
CA ASP A 151 5.45 12.99 -11.26
C ASP A 151 6.00 11.58 -11.58
N TYR A 152 6.17 11.26 -12.88
CA TYR A 152 6.65 9.97 -13.39
C TYR A 152 5.71 8.78 -13.13
N VAL A 153 4.48 8.99 -12.64
CA VAL A 153 3.54 7.92 -12.29
C VAL A 153 2.42 7.83 -13.32
N PHE A 154 2.27 6.67 -13.94
CA PHE A 154 1.09 6.36 -14.77
C PHE A 154 -0.08 5.98 -13.88
N THR A 155 -1.11 6.83 -13.83
CA THR A 155 -2.33 6.60 -13.03
C THR A 155 -3.55 6.19 -13.86
N ARG A 156 -3.38 6.05 -15.19
CA ARG A 156 -4.41 5.71 -16.17
C ARG A 156 -3.83 4.79 -17.23
#